data_AF-A0AAV0DT96-F1
#
_entry.id   AF-A0AAV0DT96-F1
#
_cell.length_a   1.000
_cell.length_b   1.000
_cell.length_c   1.000
_cell.angle_alpha   90.00
_cell.angle_beta   90.00
_cell.angle_gamma   90.00
#
_symmetry.space_group_name_H-M   'P 1'
#
loop_
_entity.id
_entity.type
_entity.pdbx_description
1 polymer ?
#
loop_
_entity_poly.entity_id
_entity_poly.type
_entity_poly.pdbx_seq_one_letter_code
_entity_poly.pdbx_strand_id
1 'polypeptide(L)'
;MNGVSSSSRTDIKEVIVAPSRELCMQIVREVERLLGPNKKMVQQLVGGANRSRQEEALKKNKPSIVISTPGRIAEISASEKLHTHKCRCLVLDEVIELLSFNFREDMQRILDHVGTKRSGAVSTI
;
A
#
# COMPACT_ATOMS: atom_id res chain seq x y z
N MET A 1 -4.77 -24.37 -30.60
CA MET A 1 -5.22 -23.01 -30.23
C MET A 1 -5.39 -22.97 -28.71
N ASN A 2 -4.36 -22.55 -27.97
CA ASN A 2 -4.46 -22.36 -26.52
C ASN A 2 -4.47 -20.85 -26.23
N GLY A 3 -5.67 -20.32 -26.02
CA GLY A 3 -5.88 -18.93 -25.63
C GLY A 3 -5.42 -18.72 -24.19
N VAL A 4 -4.19 -18.24 -24.02
CA VAL A 4 -3.76 -17.65 -22.75
C VAL A 4 -4.45 -16.29 -22.64
N SER A 5 -5.58 -16.26 -21.95
CA SER A 5 -6.19 -15.02 -21.45
C SER A 5 -5.27 -14.40 -20.40
N SER A 6 -4.26 -13.66 -20.88
CA SER A 6 -3.35 -12.84 -20.09
C SER A 6 -4.09 -11.56 -19.64
N SER A 7 -5.06 -11.71 -18.75
CA SER A 7 -5.55 -10.58 -17.94
C SER A 7 -4.47 -10.26 -16.91
N SER A 8 -3.59 -9.30 -17.23
CA SER A 8 -2.52 -8.87 -16.31
C SER A 8 -3.14 -8.22 -15.08
N ARG A 9 -3.39 -9.00 -14.01
CA ARG A 9 -3.66 -8.46 -12.68
C ARG A 9 -2.39 -7.74 -12.23
N THR A 10 -2.43 -6.41 -12.19
CA THR A 10 -1.38 -5.62 -11.56
C THR A 10 -1.41 -5.93 -10.07
N ASP A 11 -0.44 -6.69 -9.60
CA ASP A 11 -0.27 -6.89 -8.16
C ASP A 11 0.43 -5.66 -7.56
N ILE A 12 0.11 -5.36 -6.31
CA ILE A 12 0.84 -4.35 -5.54
C ILE A 12 2.27 -4.85 -5.33
N LYS A 13 3.25 -4.05 -5.75
CA LYS A 13 4.68 -4.35 -5.69
C LYS A 13 5.36 -3.58 -4.56
N GLU A 14 4.91 -2.36 -4.31
CA GLU A 14 5.45 -1.49 -3.26
C GLU A 14 4.34 -1.00 -2.32
N VAL A 15 4.63 -1.01 -1.03
CA VAL A 15 3.78 -0.42 0.01
C VAL A 15 4.62 0.57 0.80
N ILE A 16 4.14 1.80 0.91
CA ILE A 16 4.73 2.86 1.73
C ILE A 16 3.76 3.16 2.86
N VAL A 17 4.24 3.12 4.11
CA VAL A 17 3.45 3.40 5.30
C VAL A 17 3.99 4.64 5.99
N ALA A 18 3.11 5.60 6.29
CA ALA A 18 3.44 6.81 7.04
C ALA A 18 2.41 7.03 8.16
N PRO A 19 2.78 7.64 9.30
CA PRO A 19 1.94 7.66 10.50
C PRO A 19 0.72 8.58 10.37
N SER A 20 0.78 9.58 9.49
CA SER A 20 -0.30 10.56 9.31
C SER A 20 -0.83 10.62 7.87
N ARG A 21 -2.04 11.19 7.73
CA ARG A 21 -2.68 11.37 6.42
C ARG A 21 -1.96 12.46 5.63
N GLU A 22 -1.48 13.47 6.35
CA GLU A 22 -0.77 14.63 5.85
C GLU A 22 0.55 14.20 5.21
N LEU A 23 1.32 13.34 5.88
CA LEU A 23 2.53 12.71 5.33
C LEU A 23 2.20 11.84 4.12
N CYS A 24 1.18 10.98 4.22
CA CYS A 24 0.71 10.19 3.09
C CYS A 24 0.37 11.07 1.87
N MET A 25 -0.25 12.24 2.07
CA MET A 25 -0.58 13.17 0.98
C MET A 25 0.67 13.80 0.37
N GLN A 26 1.68 14.12 1.18
CA GLN A 26 2.96 14.65 0.69
C GLN A 26 3.70 13.60 -0.17
N ILE A 27 3.80 12.36 0.31
CA ILE A 27 4.45 11.27 -0.42
C ILE A 27 3.70 10.98 -1.73
N VAL A 28 2.36 10.95 -1.72
CA VAL A 28 1.56 10.75 -2.95
C VAL A 28 1.87 11.83 -3.97
N ARG A 29 1.88 13.11 -3.58
CA ARG A 29 2.19 14.22 -4.50
C ARG A 29 3.56 14.06 -5.13
N GLU A 30 4.56 13.68 -4.34
CA GLU A 30 5.92 13.50 -4.85
C GLU A 30 6.01 12.28 -5.78
N VAL A 31 5.40 11.16 -5.42
CA VAL A 31 5.34 9.97 -6.29
C VAL A 31 4.58 10.27 -7.58
N GLU A 32 3.45 10.97 -7.53
CA GLU A 32 2.71 11.39 -8.73
C GLU A 32 3.54 12.33 -9.62
N ARG A 33 4.32 13.25 -9.03
CA ARG A 33 5.24 14.13 -9.76
C ARG A 33 6.30 13.33 -10.50
N LEU A 34 6.86 12.31 -9.88
CA LEU A 34 7.86 11.41 -10.47
C LEU A 34 7.25 10.50 -11.56
N LEU A 35 6.03 10.02 -11.36
CA LEU A 35 5.34 9.14 -12.30
C LEU A 35 4.77 9.89 -13.52
N GLY A 36 4.48 11.18 -13.38
CA GLY A 36 3.92 12.02 -14.45
C GLY A 36 2.63 11.41 -15.05
N PRO A 37 2.60 11.07 -16.35
CA PRO A 37 1.44 10.45 -16.99
C PRO A 37 0.98 9.14 -16.32
N ASN A 38 1.88 8.44 -15.64
CA ASN A 38 1.63 7.14 -15.01
C ASN A 38 1.12 7.23 -13.58
N LYS A 39 0.67 8.41 -13.11
CA LYS A 39 0.17 8.61 -11.73
C LYS A 39 -0.92 7.65 -11.25
N LYS A 40 -1.66 6.99 -12.15
CA LYS A 40 -2.63 5.93 -11.79
C LYS A 40 -1.98 4.68 -11.18
N MET A 41 -0.66 4.54 -11.29
CA MET A 41 0.11 3.45 -10.68
C MET A 41 0.24 3.59 -9.16
N VAL A 42 -0.03 4.76 -8.59
CA VAL A 42 -0.04 4.98 -7.15
C VAL A 42 -1.47 5.17 -6.64
N GLN A 43 -1.77 4.59 -5.47
CA GLN A 43 -3.05 4.79 -4.80
C GLN A 43 -2.85 5.10 -3.32
N GLN A 44 -3.48 6.17 -2.85
CA GLN A 44 -3.53 6.52 -1.45
C GLN A 44 -4.64 5.76 -0.71
N LEU A 45 -4.33 5.23 0.48
CA LEU A 45 -5.25 4.58 1.40
C LEU A 45 -5.09 5.16 2.82
N VAL A 46 -5.94 6.11 3.20
CA VAL A 46 -5.86 6.76 4.53
C VAL A 46 -7.16 6.68 5.31
N GLY A 47 -7.05 6.67 6.64
CA GLY A 47 -8.16 6.79 7.57
C GLY A 47 -8.95 8.10 7.39
N GLY A 48 -10.20 8.13 7.87
CA GLY A 48 -11.09 9.30 7.74
C GLY A 48 -11.69 9.54 6.35
N ALA A 49 -11.16 8.89 5.30
CA ALA A 49 -11.76 8.86 3.98
C ALA A 49 -12.70 7.65 3.80
N ASN A 50 -13.69 7.80 2.91
CA ASN A 50 -14.67 6.75 2.61
C ASN A 50 -13.95 5.49 2.08
N ARG A 51 -14.10 4.39 2.84
CA ARG A 51 -13.46 3.11 2.55
C ARG A 51 -13.92 2.53 1.21
N SER A 52 -15.22 2.53 0.92
CA SER A 52 -15.76 1.96 -0.32
C SER A 52 -15.18 2.64 -1.55
N ARG A 53 -15.04 3.98 -1.53
CA ARG A 53 -14.41 4.74 -2.62
C ARG A 53 -12.94 4.36 -2.83
N GLN A 54 -12.19 4.12 -1.75
CA GLN A 54 -10.80 3.66 -1.85
C GLN A 54 -10.73 2.23 -2.41
N GLU A 55 -11.61 1.33 -1.98
CA GLU A 55 -11.70 -0.04 -2.52
C GLU A 55 -12.07 -0.05 -4.02
N GLU A 56 -13.00 0.82 -4.43
CA GLU A 56 -13.36 0.99 -5.85
C GLU A 56 -12.20 1.54 -6.67
N ALA A 57 -11.47 2.53 -6.13
CA ALA A 57 -10.28 3.10 -6.78
C ALA A 57 -9.19 2.04 -6.98
N LEU A 58 -8.96 1.18 -5.98
CA LEU A 58 -8.03 0.04 -6.09
C LEU A 58 -8.42 -0.92 -7.22
N LYS A 59 -9.70 -1.27 -7.33
CA LYS A 59 -10.21 -2.15 -8.41
C LYS A 59 -10.07 -1.51 -9.79
N LYS A 60 -10.37 -0.21 -9.88
CA LYS A 60 -10.36 0.55 -11.14
C LYS A 60 -8.95 0.83 -11.64
N ASN A 61 -8.09 1.34 -10.76
CA ASN A 61 -6.75 1.83 -11.12
C ASN A 61 -5.72 0.70 -11.19
N LYS A 62 -5.92 -0.40 -10.45
CA LYS A 62 -4.97 -1.52 -10.34
C LYS A 62 -3.54 -1.00 -10.10
N PRO A 63 -3.32 -0.24 -9.03
CA PRO A 63 -2.03 0.40 -8.77
C PRO A 63 -0.95 -0.64 -8.47
N SER A 64 0.31 -0.30 -8.78
CA SER A 64 1.48 -1.07 -8.33
C SER A 64 2.02 -0.57 -6.99
N ILE A 65 1.81 0.71 -6.67
CA ILE A 65 2.28 1.38 -5.46
C ILE A 65 1.08 1.74 -4.58
N VAL A 66 1.14 1.41 -3.30
CA VAL A 66 0.17 1.86 -2.30
C VAL A 66 0.87 2.71 -1.26
N ILE A 67 0.29 3.86 -0.93
CA ILE A 67 0.73 4.74 0.15
C ILE A 67 -0.38 4.80 1.20
N SER A 68 -0.09 4.47 2.46
CA SER A 68 -1.14 4.27 3.46
C SER A 68 -0.76 4.63 4.89
N THR A 69 -1.77 4.98 5.69
CA THR A 69 -1.66 5.00 7.16
C THR A 69 -1.82 3.59 7.74
N PRO A 70 -1.15 3.23 8.86
CA PRO A 70 -1.15 1.87 9.41
C PRO A 70 -2.54 1.23 9.53
N GLY A 71 -3.47 1.89 10.21
CA GLY A 71 -4.81 1.34 10.44
C GLY A 71 -5.57 1.03 9.14
N ARG A 72 -5.48 1.88 8.12
CA ARG A 72 -6.23 1.68 6.87
C ARG A 72 -5.69 0.52 6.04
N ILE A 73 -4.37 0.36 5.93
CA ILE A 73 -3.80 -0.80 5.23
C ILE A 73 -4.00 -2.08 6.03
N ALA A 74 -3.97 -2.04 7.36
CA ALA A 74 -4.29 -3.19 8.21
C ALA A 74 -5.75 -3.64 8.00
N GLU A 75 -6.71 -2.71 8.04
CA GLU A 75 -8.13 -2.96 7.77
C GLU A 75 -8.36 -3.59 6.38
N ILE A 76 -7.70 -3.04 5.35
CA ILE A 76 -7.87 -3.48 3.97
C ILE A 76 -7.17 -4.83 3.72
N SER A 77 -5.98 -5.04 4.27
CA SER A 77 -5.22 -6.30 4.13
C SER A 77 -5.93 -7.46 4.81
N ALA A 78 -6.51 -7.24 6.00
CA ALA A 78 -7.30 -8.25 6.71
C ALA A 78 -8.58 -8.65 5.95
N SER A 79 -9.06 -7.82 5.03
CA SER A 79 -10.28 -8.11 4.26
C SER A 79 -10.06 -8.96 3.01
N GLU A 80 -8.82 -9.41 2.73
CA GLU A 80 -8.38 -10.16 1.53
C GLU A 80 -8.67 -9.49 0.17
N LYS A 81 -9.33 -8.33 0.16
CA LYS A 81 -9.63 -7.54 -1.04
C LYS A 81 -8.37 -6.98 -1.71
N LEU A 82 -7.28 -6.89 -0.96
CA LEU A 82 -5.98 -6.43 -1.44
C LEU A 82 -4.96 -7.55 -1.38
N HIS A 83 -4.43 -7.91 -2.54
CA HIS A 83 -3.44 -8.97 -2.66
C HIS A 83 -2.04 -8.40 -2.38
N THR A 84 -1.78 -8.02 -1.13
CA THR A 84 -0.47 -7.50 -0.64
C THR A 84 0.59 -8.60 -0.50
N HIS A 85 0.20 -9.87 -0.61
CA HIS A 85 1.10 -11.03 -0.52
C HIS A 85 2.21 -11.07 -1.59
N LYS A 86 2.11 -10.28 -2.65
CA LYS A 86 3.15 -10.11 -3.70
C LYS A 86 3.93 -8.80 -3.59
N CYS A 87 3.69 -8.03 -2.53
CA CYS A 87 4.51 -6.88 -2.20
C CYS A 87 5.96 -7.33 -2.03
N ARG A 88 6.87 -6.64 -2.69
CA ARG A 88 8.31 -6.90 -2.69
C ARG A 88 9.07 -5.95 -1.77
N CYS A 89 8.49 -4.78 -1.51
CA CYS A 89 9.12 -3.71 -0.76
C CYS A 89 8.09 -3.04 0.15
N LEU A 90 8.38 -3.06 1.45
CA LEU A 90 7.66 -2.29 2.46
C LEU A 90 8.58 -1.15 2.92
N VAL A 91 8.15 0.08 2.69
CA VAL A 91 8.83 1.30 3.14
C VAL A 91 8.07 1.86 4.33
N LEU A 92 8.79 2.17 5.40
CA LEU A 92 8.24 2.74 6.62
C LEU A 92 8.82 4.15 6.80
N ASP A 93 7.97 5.16 6.64
CA ASP A 93 8.34 6.55 6.90
C ASP A 93 8.08 6.88 8.37
N GLU A 94 8.97 7.65 8.98
CA GLU A 94 8.92 7.99 10.41
C GLU A 94 8.74 6.76 11.33
N VAL A 95 9.61 5.75 11.16
CA VAL A 95 9.53 4.46 11.87
C VAL A 95 9.41 4.60 13.38
N ILE A 96 10.00 5.63 13.98
CA ILE A 96 9.91 5.90 15.43
C ILE A 96 8.45 6.11 15.86
N GLU A 97 7.68 6.87 15.09
CA GLU A 97 6.26 7.09 15.38
C GLU A 97 5.44 5.83 15.09
N LEU A 98 5.74 5.14 13.99
CA LEU A 98 5.08 3.87 13.63
C LEU A 98 5.27 2.76 14.67
N LEU A 99 6.34 2.80 15.46
CA LEU A 99 6.59 1.86 16.55
C LEU A 99 5.97 2.29 17.89
N SER A 100 5.27 3.42 17.94
CA SER A 100 4.55 3.86 19.14
C SER A 100 3.38 2.92 19.48
N PHE A 101 2.92 2.99 20.74
CA PHE A 101 1.79 2.18 21.21
C PHE A 101 0.51 2.35 20.36
N ASN A 102 0.33 3.51 19.73
CA ASN A 102 -0.84 3.81 18.92
C ASN A 102 -0.94 2.96 17.64
N PHE A 103 0.21 2.56 17.07
CA PHE A 103 0.26 1.84 15.79
C PHE A 103 0.76 0.41 15.91
N ARG A 104 1.15 -0.03 17.11
CA ARG A 104 1.77 -1.34 17.35
C ARG A 104 0.97 -2.51 16.78
N GLU A 105 -0.33 -2.56 17.04
CA GLU A 105 -1.19 -3.65 16.55
C GLU A 105 -1.35 -3.63 15.03
N ASP A 106 -1.54 -2.45 14.46
CA ASP A 106 -1.71 -2.30 13.01
C ASP A 106 -0.42 -2.63 12.26
N MET A 107 0.73 -2.20 12.79
CA MET A 107 2.04 -2.56 12.24
C MET A 107 2.30 -4.05 12.31
N GLN A 108 1.94 -4.72 13.42
CA GLN A 108 2.04 -6.18 13.50
C GLN A 108 1.20 -6.85 12.40
N ARG A 109 -0.06 -6.43 12.24
CA ARG A 109 -0.93 -6.96 11.17
C ARG A 109 -0.34 -6.73 9.79
N ILE A 110 0.23 -5.55 9.53
CA ILE A 110 0.87 -5.23 8.25
C ILE A 110 2.02 -6.19 7.98
N LEU A 111 2.92 -6.38 8.96
CA LEU A 111 4.08 -7.26 8.83
C LEU A 111 3.68 -8.74 8.63
N ASP A 112 2.57 -9.18 9.20
CA ASP A 112 2.07 -10.55 9.03
C ASP A 112 1.55 -10.81 7.60
N HIS A 113 1.01 -9.78 6.93
CA HIS A 113 0.32 -9.92 5.63
C HIS A 113 1.12 -9.40 4.42
N VAL A 114 2.03 -8.44 4.63
CA VAL A 114 2.83 -7.82 3.58
C VAL A 114 4.18 -8.56 3.47
N GLY A 115 4.49 -9.09 2.29
CA GLY A 115 5.82 -9.66 2.01
C GLY A 115 6.07 -11.09 2.50
N THR A 116 5.07 -11.75 3.09
CA THR A 116 5.19 -13.08 3.74
C THR A 116 5.60 -14.24 2.81
N LYS A 117 5.74 -14.02 1.48
CA LYS A 117 6.16 -15.08 0.54
C LYS A 117 7.58 -14.99 -0.03
N ARG A 118 8.33 -13.89 0.09
CA ARG A 118 9.76 -13.85 -0.26
C ARG A 118 10.43 -12.64 0.40
N SER A 119 11.60 -12.88 0.97
CA SER A 119 12.62 -11.92 1.40
C SER A 119 12.58 -10.62 0.58
N GLY A 120 11.89 -9.60 1.10
CA GLY A 120 11.91 -8.24 0.58
C GLY A 120 12.69 -7.39 1.58
N ALA A 121 13.74 -6.71 1.12
CA ALA A 121 14.51 -5.81 1.96
C ALA A 121 13.59 -4.75 2.56
N VAL A 122 13.63 -4.59 3.88
CA VAL A 122 13.09 -3.40 4.55
C VAL A 122 14.12 -2.31 4.31
N SER A 123 13.82 -1.41 3.37
CA SER A 123 14.67 -0.26 3.10
C SER A 123 14.14 0.93 3.89
N THR A 124 14.90 1.36 4.89
CA THR A 124 14.70 2.64 5.58
C THR A 124 15.51 3.70 4.84
N ILE A 125 14.89 4.83 4.54
CA ILE A 125 15.56 6.03 4.01
C ILE A 125 15.96 6.94 5.16
#